data_AF-A0A7C2A307-F1
#
_entry.id   AF-A0A7C2A307-F1
#
_cell.length_a   1.000
_cell.length_b   1.000
_cell.length_c   1.000
_cell.angle_alpha   90.00
_cell.angle_beta   90.00
_cell.angle_gamma   90.00
#
_symmetry.space_group_name_H-M   'P 1'
#
loop_
_entity.id
_entity.type
_entity.pdbx_description
1 polymer ?
#
loop_
_entity_poly.entity_id
_entity_poly.type
_entity_poly.pdbx_seq_one_letter_code
_entity_poly.pdbx_strand_id
1 'polypeptide(L)'
;WAIVMIFFLPGVSRILGLSTGVAGAWIGTSEFADAAGFAAAQAYGNLAGSVPGIPGSPDDAVNGFVLMKVIGRDIWIGIWALVLSIVATTRWDIKDGVKPNAADIWWRFPKFVLGFFVASLIMTAISSQFSLAEYKKDVVPVLTGPIKAMRTWAFIFSFLSIGLTTRFRELASVGAKPFWAFSAGVVVNVTLGFVLSAVVFAKYWSALSG
;
A
#
# COMPACT_ATOMS: atom_id res chain seq x y z
N TRP A 1 1.47 -16.37 1.43
CA TRP A 1 2.63 -15.46 1.45
C TRP A 1 2.34 -14.14 2.17
N ALA A 2 1.29 -13.39 1.84
CA ALA A 2 0.96 -12.13 2.54
C ALA A 2 0.93 -12.24 4.08
N ILE A 3 0.24 -13.26 4.63
CA ILE A 3 0.20 -13.48 6.10
C ILE A 3 1.61 -13.72 6.69
N VAL A 4 2.47 -14.43 5.97
CA VAL A 4 3.85 -14.70 6.41
C VAL A 4 4.68 -13.42 6.38
N MET A 5 4.51 -12.59 5.35
CA MET A 5 5.25 -11.35 5.14
C MET A 5 4.91 -10.26 6.17
N ILE A 6 3.70 -10.28 6.74
CA ILE A 6 3.32 -9.41 7.86
C ILE A 6 4.28 -9.56 9.04
N PHE A 7 4.78 -10.77 9.31
CA PHE A 7 5.72 -11.02 10.41
C PHE A 7 7.17 -11.03 9.95
N PHE A 8 7.42 -11.58 8.75
CA PHE A 8 8.78 -11.72 8.22
C PHE A 8 9.43 -10.37 7.94
N LEU A 9 8.76 -9.45 7.24
CA LEU A 9 9.38 -8.17 6.85
C LEU A 9 9.70 -7.27 8.04
N PRO A 10 8.82 -7.10 9.05
CA PRO A 10 9.18 -6.38 10.28
C PRO A 10 10.30 -7.06 11.06
N GLY A 11 10.28 -8.40 11.14
CA GLY A 11 11.32 -9.18 11.82
C GLY A 11 12.70 -9.00 11.19
N VAL A 12 12.81 -9.12 9.87
CA VAL A 12 14.07 -8.92 9.14
C VAL A 12 14.51 -7.46 9.19
N SER A 13 13.59 -6.51 9.05
CA SER A 13 13.90 -5.08 9.18
C SER A 13 14.48 -4.74 10.55
N ARG A 14 14.04 -5.44 11.60
CA ARG A 14 14.57 -5.29 12.96
C ARG A 14 15.98 -5.86 13.09
N ILE A 15 16.21 -7.06 12.56
CA ILE A 15 17.54 -7.71 12.59
C ILE A 15 18.57 -6.83 11.87
N LEU A 16 18.16 -6.20 10.77
CA LEU A 16 19.00 -5.32 9.96
C LEU A 16 19.12 -3.89 10.50
N GLY A 17 18.39 -3.53 11.56
CA GLY A 17 18.45 -2.19 12.16
C GLY A 17 18.04 -1.06 11.22
N LEU A 18 17.08 -1.31 10.30
CA LEU A 18 16.64 -0.32 9.33
C LEU A 18 15.92 0.86 10.03
N SER A 19 16.01 2.06 9.45
CA SER A 19 15.17 3.17 9.92
C SER A 19 13.69 2.88 9.60
N THR A 20 12.79 3.48 10.37
CA THR A 20 11.34 3.29 10.18
C THR A 20 10.89 3.64 8.77
N GLY A 21 11.38 4.74 8.19
CA GLY A 21 11.09 5.12 6.80
C GLY A 21 11.60 4.12 5.77
N VAL A 22 12.83 3.59 5.92
CA VAL A 22 13.41 2.59 5.00
C VAL A 22 12.63 1.28 5.07
N ALA A 23 12.30 0.82 6.28
CA ALA A 23 11.51 -0.38 6.49
C ALA A 23 10.09 -0.22 5.92
N GLY A 24 9.45 0.93 6.12
CA GLY A 24 8.15 1.26 5.53
C GLY A 24 8.16 1.19 4.00
N ALA A 25 9.19 1.77 3.38
CA ALA A 25 9.35 1.73 1.92
C ALA A 25 9.60 0.30 1.40
N TRP A 26 10.41 -0.49 2.11
CA TRP A 26 10.68 -1.88 1.74
C TRP A 26 9.43 -2.76 1.88
N ILE A 27 8.64 -2.57 2.95
CA ILE A 27 7.36 -3.25 3.13
C ILE A 27 6.38 -2.85 2.01
N GLY A 28 6.33 -1.56 1.65
CA GLY A 28 5.46 -1.05 0.58
C GLY A 28 5.77 -1.62 -0.80
N THR A 29 7.04 -1.90 -1.08
CA THR A 29 7.45 -2.55 -2.34
C THR A 29 7.27 -4.07 -2.32
N SER A 30 7.51 -4.69 -1.17
CA SER A 30 7.58 -6.15 -1.05
C SER A 30 6.23 -6.83 -0.84
N GLU A 31 5.30 -6.17 -0.15
CA GLU A 31 4.03 -6.77 0.22
C GLU A 31 2.99 -6.69 -0.91
N PHE A 32 2.17 -7.73 -1.05
CA PHE A 32 1.19 -7.85 -2.12
C PHE A 32 -0.16 -7.21 -1.77
N ALA A 33 -0.58 -7.29 -0.50
CA ALA A 33 -1.86 -6.74 -0.05
C ALA A 33 -1.69 -5.45 0.77
N ASP A 34 -2.49 -4.42 0.47
CA ASP A 34 -2.37 -3.10 1.08
C ASP A 34 -2.61 -3.15 2.58
N ALA A 35 -3.67 -3.83 3.01
CA ALA A 35 -3.98 -3.99 4.43
C ALA A 35 -2.85 -4.73 5.17
N ALA A 36 -2.24 -5.74 4.54
CA ALA A 36 -1.19 -6.56 5.15
C ALA A 36 0.09 -5.76 5.32
N GLY A 37 0.47 -5.03 4.27
CA GLY A 37 1.67 -4.22 4.26
C GLY A 37 1.54 -3.02 5.19
N PHE A 38 0.34 -2.44 5.23
CA PHE A 38 0.04 -1.38 6.17
C PHE A 38 0.15 -1.88 7.62
N ALA A 39 -0.43 -3.03 7.94
CA ALA A 39 -0.33 -3.63 9.27
C ALA A 39 1.13 -3.97 9.63
N ALA A 40 1.91 -4.48 8.69
CA ALA A 40 3.33 -4.78 8.88
C ALA A 40 4.17 -3.51 9.14
N ALA A 41 3.95 -2.46 8.34
CA ALA A 41 4.63 -1.17 8.49
C ALA A 41 4.28 -0.50 9.81
N GLN A 42 3.01 -0.54 10.22
CA GLN A 42 2.56 -0.01 11.50
C GLN A 42 3.09 -0.84 12.68
N ALA A 43 3.10 -2.17 12.57
CA ALA A 43 3.70 -3.04 13.58
C ALA A 43 5.19 -2.74 13.75
N TYR A 44 5.93 -2.55 12.66
CA TYR A 44 7.34 -2.16 12.73
C TYR A 44 7.53 -0.75 13.31
N GLY A 45 6.73 0.22 12.86
CA GLY A 45 6.76 1.58 13.35
C GLY A 45 6.52 1.68 14.86
N ASN A 46 5.58 0.89 15.40
CA ASN A 46 5.30 0.85 16.85
C ASN A 46 6.46 0.27 17.68
N LEU A 47 7.37 -0.50 17.06
CA LEU A 47 8.59 -0.97 17.74
C LEU A 47 9.62 0.14 17.87
N ALA A 48 9.58 1.17 17.03
CA ALA A 48 10.45 2.34 17.14
C ALA A 48 10.11 3.12 18.42
N GLY A 49 11.14 3.44 19.20
CA GLY A 49 10.99 4.04 20.54
C GLY A 49 10.69 3.05 21.67
N SER A 50 10.12 1.88 21.38
CA SER A 50 9.91 0.80 22.36
C SER A 50 11.10 -0.15 22.48
N VAL A 51 11.89 -0.29 21.40
CA VAL A 51 13.07 -1.15 21.32
C VAL A 51 14.30 -0.30 20.97
N PRO A 52 15.43 -0.45 21.68
CA PRO A 52 16.68 0.22 21.34
C PRO A 52 17.17 -0.17 19.93
N GLY A 53 17.64 0.80 19.15
CA GLY A 53 18.31 0.54 17.86
C GLY A 53 17.46 0.70 16.60
N ILE A 54 16.20 1.16 16.70
CA ILE A 54 15.37 1.51 15.54
C ILE A 54 15.22 3.04 15.47
N PRO A 55 15.88 3.72 14.53
CA PRO A 55 15.76 5.16 14.37
C PRO A 55 14.47 5.56 13.63
N GLY A 56 13.81 6.60 14.14
CA GLY A 56 12.61 7.23 13.55
C GLY A 56 11.33 7.03 14.35
N SER A 57 10.21 7.49 13.79
CA SER A 57 8.89 7.45 14.44
C SER A 57 7.94 6.41 13.81
N PRO A 58 6.87 6.00 14.51
CA PRO A 58 5.85 5.12 13.95
C PRO A 58 5.18 5.66 12.69
N ASP A 59 5.01 6.99 12.61
CA ASP A 59 4.41 7.66 11.46
C ASP A 59 5.31 7.57 10.22
N ASP A 60 6.63 7.56 10.37
CA ASP A 60 7.57 7.53 9.24
C ASP A 60 7.52 6.18 8.51
N ALA A 61 7.33 5.08 9.24
CA ALA A 61 7.11 3.76 8.64
C ALA A 61 5.83 3.72 7.82
N VAL A 62 4.74 4.29 8.36
CA VAL A 62 3.47 4.40 7.65
C VAL A 62 3.58 5.31 6.44
N ASN A 63 4.29 6.44 6.55
CA ASN A 63 4.51 7.38 5.46
C ASN A 63 5.35 6.75 4.34
N GLY A 64 6.45 6.07 4.68
CA GLY A 64 7.27 5.34 3.72
C GLY A 64 6.47 4.27 2.96
N PHE A 65 5.62 3.54 3.68
CA PHE A 65 4.69 2.57 3.07
C PHE A 65 3.71 3.25 2.11
N VAL A 66 3.03 4.31 2.54
CA VAL A 66 2.02 5.02 1.73
C VAL A 66 2.65 5.64 0.49
N LEU A 67 3.85 6.22 0.62
CA LEU A 67 4.58 6.80 -0.50
C LEU A 67 4.94 5.74 -1.55
N MET A 68 5.43 4.58 -1.12
CA MET A 68 5.83 3.52 -2.06
C MET A 68 4.65 2.77 -2.67
N LYS A 69 3.72 2.33 -1.82
CA LYS A 69 2.63 1.43 -2.21
C LYS A 69 1.49 2.23 -2.83
N VAL A 70 0.86 3.08 -2.01
CA VAL A 70 -0.40 3.74 -2.38
C VAL A 70 -0.15 4.79 -3.46
N ILE A 71 0.79 5.70 -3.22
CA ILE A 71 1.08 6.80 -4.15
C ILE A 71 1.94 6.32 -5.30
N GLY A 72 3.02 5.60 -4.99
CA GLY A 72 4.01 5.15 -5.96
C GLY A 72 3.56 4.04 -6.89
N ARG A 73 2.63 3.18 -6.47
CA ARG A 73 2.15 2.05 -7.30
C ARG A 73 0.66 2.10 -7.58
N ASP A 74 -0.17 2.26 -6.56
CA ASP A 74 -1.62 2.01 -6.71
C ASP A 74 -2.32 3.13 -7.49
N ILE A 75 -1.85 4.39 -7.40
CA ILE A 75 -2.33 5.48 -8.28
C ILE A 75 -2.05 5.16 -9.75
N TRP A 76 -0.87 4.62 -10.07
CA TRP A 76 -0.52 4.27 -11.45
C TRP A 76 -1.40 3.17 -12.02
N ILE A 77 -1.85 2.23 -11.19
CA ILE A 77 -2.82 1.20 -11.61
C ILE A 77 -4.11 1.87 -12.10
N GLY A 78 -4.58 2.93 -11.44
CA GLY A 78 -5.73 3.71 -11.89
C GLY A 78 -5.54 4.36 -13.26
N ILE A 79 -4.36 4.93 -13.50
CA ILE A 79 -4.00 5.54 -14.79
C ILE A 79 -3.93 4.47 -15.88
N TRP A 80 -3.25 3.35 -15.62
CA TRP A 80 -3.16 2.23 -16.56
C TRP A 80 -4.53 1.63 -16.86
N ALA A 81 -5.41 1.52 -15.87
CA ALA A 81 -6.78 1.06 -16.07
C ALA A 81 -7.59 2.00 -16.97
N LEU A 82 -7.40 3.32 -16.88
CA LEU A 82 -8.00 4.28 -17.80
C LEU A 82 -7.51 4.06 -19.24
N VAL A 83 -6.19 3.98 -19.42
CA VAL A 83 -5.56 3.75 -20.72
C VAL A 83 -6.06 2.44 -21.32
N LEU A 84 -6.05 1.34 -20.55
CA LEU A 84 -6.50 0.04 -21.00
C LEU A 84 -8.01 -0.01 -21.27
N SER A 85 -8.82 0.72 -20.52
CA SER A 85 -10.27 0.82 -20.79
C SER A 85 -10.53 1.52 -22.13
N ILE A 86 -9.79 2.59 -22.44
CA ILE A 86 -9.86 3.27 -23.75
C ILE A 86 -9.36 2.34 -24.85
N VAL A 87 -8.20 1.69 -24.68
CA VAL A 87 -7.66 0.75 -25.68
C VAL A 87 -8.62 -0.41 -25.91
N ALA A 88 -9.18 -0.99 -24.85
CA ALA A 88 -10.10 -2.10 -24.98
C ALA A 88 -11.35 -1.73 -25.78
N THR A 89 -11.95 -0.58 -25.47
CA THR A 89 -13.17 -0.12 -26.16
C THR A 89 -12.91 0.39 -27.58
N THR A 90 -11.70 0.85 -27.89
CA THR A 90 -11.36 1.42 -29.21
C THR A 90 -10.65 0.46 -30.16
N ARG A 91 -9.99 -0.59 -29.65
CA ARG A 91 -9.15 -1.52 -30.45
C ARG A 91 -9.53 -2.98 -30.30
N TRP A 92 -10.01 -3.44 -29.13
CA TRP A 92 -10.28 -4.86 -28.89
C TRP A 92 -11.76 -5.24 -29.00
N ASP A 93 -12.67 -4.36 -28.58
CA ASP A 93 -14.13 -4.58 -28.62
C ASP A 93 -14.80 -3.82 -29.78
N ILE A 94 -14.13 -3.70 -30.94
CA ILE A 94 -14.77 -3.12 -32.12
C ILE A 94 -15.81 -4.12 -32.64
N LYS A 95 -17.07 -3.94 -32.25
CA LYS A 95 -18.20 -4.60 -32.91
C LYS A 95 -18.49 -3.86 -34.21
N ASP A 96 -18.41 -4.58 -35.33
CA ASP A 96 -18.59 -4.02 -36.67
C ASP A 96 -19.79 -3.06 -36.73
N GLY A 97 -19.52 -1.78 -37.02
CA GLY A 97 -20.52 -0.74 -37.25
C GLY A 97 -21.06 0.01 -36.04
N VAL A 98 -20.69 -0.33 -34.80
CA VAL A 98 -21.16 0.37 -33.58
C VAL A 98 -20.03 1.21 -32.98
N LYS A 99 -20.27 2.52 -32.80
CA LYS A 99 -19.30 3.41 -32.15
C LYS A 99 -19.05 2.94 -30.70
N PRO A 100 -17.80 3.03 -30.19
CA PRO A 100 -17.50 2.70 -28.79
C PRO A 100 -18.42 3.48 -27.85
N ASN A 101 -19.15 2.77 -26.98
CA ASN A 101 -20.05 3.41 -26.02
C ASN A 101 -19.24 3.92 -24.83
N ALA A 102 -19.31 5.22 -24.55
CA ALA A 102 -18.67 5.83 -23.38
C ALA A 102 -19.14 5.19 -22.06
N ALA A 103 -20.34 4.60 -22.04
CA ALA A 103 -20.83 3.84 -20.88
C ALA A 103 -19.98 2.60 -20.57
N ASP A 104 -19.43 1.91 -21.58
CA ASP A 104 -18.62 0.70 -21.36
C ASP A 104 -17.27 1.04 -20.73
N ILE A 105 -16.69 2.16 -21.11
CA ILE A 105 -15.47 2.71 -20.49
C ILE A 105 -15.74 2.99 -19.01
N TRP A 106 -16.88 3.63 -18.71
CA TRP A 106 -17.28 3.99 -17.35
C TRP A 106 -17.54 2.77 -16.45
N TRP A 107 -18.09 1.68 -17.00
CA TRP A 107 -18.33 0.45 -16.25
C TRP A 107 -17.04 -0.32 -15.96
N ARG A 108 -16.07 -0.30 -16.88
CA ARG A 108 -14.75 -0.94 -16.69
C ARG A 108 -13.80 -0.10 -15.86
N PHE A 109 -14.02 1.20 -15.77
CA PHE A 109 -13.15 2.11 -15.04
C PHE A 109 -13.22 1.86 -13.52
N PRO A 110 -12.06 1.75 -12.84
CA PRO A 110 -12.01 1.60 -11.39
C PRO A 110 -12.42 2.89 -10.68
N LYS A 111 -13.72 3.00 -10.34
CA LYS A 111 -14.34 4.20 -9.76
C LYS A 111 -13.71 4.65 -8.42
N PHE A 112 -13.00 3.77 -7.70
CA PHE A 112 -12.29 4.14 -6.47
C PHE A 112 -11.21 5.22 -6.70
N VAL A 113 -10.64 5.29 -7.91
CA VAL A 113 -9.63 6.29 -8.29
C VAL A 113 -10.20 7.71 -8.24
N LEU A 114 -11.46 7.89 -8.67
CA LEU A 114 -12.15 9.18 -8.58
C LEU A 114 -12.38 9.58 -7.12
N GLY A 115 -12.77 8.62 -6.28
CA GLY A 115 -12.92 8.86 -4.84
C GLY A 115 -11.60 9.32 -4.20
N PHE A 116 -10.48 8.66 -4.54
CA PHE A 116 -9.14 9.08 -4.11
C PHE A 116 -8.80 10.50 -4.59
N PHE A 117 -9.05 10.80 -5.87
CA PHE A 117 -8.76 12.11 -6.44
C PHE A 117 -9.56 13.24 -5.78
N VAL A 118 -10.87 13.05 -5.62
CA VAL A 118 -11.74 14.02 -4.93
C VAL A 118 -11.32 14.20 -3.48
N ALA A 119 -11.04 13.12 -2.75
CA ALA A 119 -10.55 13.20 -1.38
C ALA A 119 -9.21 13.96 -1.31
N SER A 120 -8.28 13.69 -2.24
CA SER A 120 -7.01 14.39 -2.32
C SER A 120 -7.19 15.90 -2.56
N LEU A 121 -8.10 16.30 -3.45
CA LEU A 121 -8.40 17.70 -3.71
C LEU A 121 -8.99 18.39 -2.48
N ILE A 122 -9.95 17.74 -1.81
CA ILE A 122 -10.54 18.27 -0.57
C ILE A 122 -9.45 18.44 0.50
N MET A 123 -8.63 17.41 0.72
CA MET A 123 -7.55 17.47 1.71
C MET A 123 -6.52 18.55 1.35
N THR A 124 -6.20 18.71 0.07
CA THR A 124 -5.28 19.76 -0.41
C THR A 124 -5.86 21.15 -0.13
N ALA A 125 -7.12 21.39 -0.50
CA ALA A 125 -7.79 22.67 -0.30
C ALA A 125 -7.96 23.03 1.18
N ILE A 126 -8.18 22.05 2.05
CA ILE A 126 -8.19 22.26 3.50
C ILE A 126 -6.77 22.56 3.99
N SER A 127 -5.79 21.73 3.61
CA SER A 127 -4.40 21.88 4.08
C SER A 127 -3.73 23.17 3.63
N SER A 128 -4.08 23.72 2.47
CA SER A 128 -3.48 24.96 1.94
C SER A 128 -3.86 26.21 2.74
N GLN A 129 -4.85 26.12 3.62
CA GLN A 129 -5.32 27.23 4.46
C GLN A 129 -4.62 27.31 5.81
N PHE A 130 -3.82 26.30 6.18
CA PHE A 130 -3.17 26.21 7.48
C PHE A 130 -1.65 26.07 7.34
N SER A 131 -0.91 26.61 8.29
CA SER A 131 0.50 26.26 8.44
C SER A 131 0.65 24.79 8.87
N LEU A 132 1.80 24.17 8.60
CA LEU A 132 2.06 22.76 8.96
C LEU A 132 1.88 22.48 10.47
N ALA A 133 2.18 23.48 11.31
CA ALA A 133 2.02 23.40 12.76
C ALA A 133 0.55 23.45 13.19
N GLU A 134 -0.24 24.37 12.64
CA GLU A 134 -1.68 24.50 12.93
C GLU A 134 -2.47 23.32 12.35
N TYR A 135 -2.11 22.86 11.15
CA TYR A 135 -2.72 21.69 10.54
C TYR A 135 -2.58 20.44 11.42
N LYS A 136 -1.37 20.21 11.97
CA LYS A 136 -1.12 19.07 12.87
C LYS A 136 -1.85 19.19 14.21
N LYS A 137 -2.06 20.41 14.72
CA LYS A 137 -2.67 20.64 16.02
C LYS A 137 -4.20 20.65 15.97
N ASP A 138 -4.78 21.33 14.99
CA ASP A 138 -6.20 21.68 14.99
C ASP A 138 -7.00 20.87 13.97
N VAL A 139 -6.42 20.55 12.80
CA VAL A 139 -7.12 19.85 11.71
C VAL A 139 -6.98 18.34 11.81
N VAL A 140 -5.78 17.83 12.09
CA VAL A 140 -5.50 16.40 12.20
C VAL A 140 -6.43 15.67 13.20
N PRO A 141 -6.60 16.12 14.46
CA PRO A 141 -7.40 15.38 15.42
C PRO A 141 -8.90 15.36 15.08
N VAL A 142 -9.43 16.45 14.51
CA VAL A 142 -10.86 16.57 14.19
C VAL A 142 -11.21 15.89 12.88
N LEU A 143 -10.37 16.05 11.85
CA LEU A 143 -10.65 15.55 10.51
C LEU A 143 -10.04 14.17 10.26
N THR A 144 -8.74 14.02 10.49
CA THR A 144 -8.02 12.78 10.12
C THR A 144 -8.07 11.70 11.20
N GLY A 145 -8.23 12.08 12.48
CA GLY A 145 -8.32 11.15 13.61
C GLY A 145 -9.46 10.13 13.45
N PRO A 146 -10.72 10.55 13.26
CA PRO A 146 -11.84 9.65 13.02
C PRO A 146 -11.65 8.77 11.79
N ILE A 147 -11.12 9.33 10.70
CA ILE A 147 -10.84 8.60 9.45
C ILE A 147 -9.79 7.49 9.70
N LYS A 148 -8.72 7.79 10.44
CA LYS A 148 -7.71 6.78 10.83
C LYS A 148 -8.31 5.67 11.68
N ALA A 149 -9.22 5.99 12.59
CA ALA A 149 -9.92 5.01 13.40
C ALA A 149 -10.83 4.11 12.55
N MET A 150 -11.63 4.70 11.66
CA MET A 150 -12.48 3.95 10.72
C MET A 150 -11.66 3.05 9.80
N ARG A 151 -10.53 3.54 9.29
CA ARG A 151 -9.58 2.73 8.50
C ARG A 151 -9.10 1.51 9.27
N THR A 152 -8.73 1.70 10.54
CA THR A 152 -8.25 0.60 11.40
C THR A 152 -9.33 -0.47 11.58
N TRP A 153 -10.57 -0.05 11.88
CA TRP A 153 -11.71 -0.96 11.96
C TRP A 153 -11.99 -1.67 10.63
N ALA A 154 -11.95 -0.95 9.51
CA ALA A 154 -12.14 -1.54 8.18
C ALA A 154 -11.09 -2.62 7.89
N PHE A 155 -9.83 -2.40 8.24
CA PHE A 155 -8.77 -3.40 8.10
C PHE A 155 -8.97 -4.60 9.03
N ILE A 156 -9.36 -4.38 10.29
CA ILE A 156 -9.68 -5.46 11.23
C ILE A 156 -10.80 -6.35 10.69
N PHE A 157 -11.92 -5.75 10.25
CA PHE A 157 -13.03 -6.49 9.68
C PHE A 157 -12.65 -7.22 8.38
N SER A 158 -11.80 -6.61 7.54
CA SER A 158 -11.30 -7.24 6.32
C SER A 158 -10.50 -8.50 6.64
N PHE A 159 -9.56 -8.42 7.59
CA PHE A 159 -8.76 -9.57 7.98
C PHE A 159 -9.55 -10.65 8.71
N LEU A 160 -10.49 -10.24 9.56
CA LEU A 160 -11.41 -11.16 10.20
C LEU A 160 -12.22 -11.92 9.14
N SER A 161 -12.76 -11.21 8.15
CA SER A 161 -13.54 -11.82 7.06
C SER A 161 -12.69 -12.77 6.21
N ILE A 162 -11.45 -12.38 5.86
CA ILE A 162 -10.50 -13.26 5.16
C ILE A 162 -10.23 -14.51 6.00
N GLY A 163 -9.93 -14.36 7.28
CA GLY A 163 -9.65 -15.48 8.19
C GLY A 163 -10.83 -16.46 8.31
N LEU A 164 -12.04 -15.93 8.46
CA LEU A 164 -13.27 -16.73 8.59
C LEU A 164 -13.66 -17.45 7.29
N THR A 165 -13.37 -16.87 6.13
CA THR A 165 -13.72 -17.45 4.82
C THR A 165 -12.62 -18.33 4.23
N THR A 166 -11.43 -18.36 4.83
CA THR A 166 -10.29 -19.13 4.31
C THR A 166 -10.54 -20.64 4.43
N ARG A 167 -10.62 -21.32 3.29
CA ARG A 167 -10.75 -22.78 3.22
C ARG A 167 -9.38 -23.44 3.07
N PHE A 168 -8.75 -23.75 4.20
CA PHE A 168 -7.41 -24.37 4.25
C PHE A 168 -7.30 -25.66 3.43
N ARG A 169 -8.39 -26.44 3.36
CA ARG A 169 -8.45 -27.68 2.56
C ARG A 169 -8.31 -27.42 1.05
N GLU A 170 -8.96 -26.37 0.55
CA GLU A 170 -8.86 -25.98 -0.87
C GLU A 170 -7.46 -25.41 -1.16
N LEU A 171 -6.89 -24.65 -0.21
CA LEU A 171 -5.53 -24.13 -0.33
C LEU A 171 -4.47 -25.26 -0.42
N ALA A 172 -4.63 -26.33 0.34
CA ALA A 172 -3.75 -27.50 0.29
C ALA A 172 -3.84 -28.25 -1.05
N SER A 173 -4.96 -28.13 -1.77
CA SER A 173 -5.21 -28.81 -3.05
C SER A 173 -4.58 -28.12 -4.28
N VAL A 174 -4.09 -26.88 -4.13
CA VAL A 174 -3.49 -26.07 -5.21
C VAL A 174 -2.18 -26.69 -5.76
N GLY A 175 -1.56 -27.59 -4.99
CA GLY A 175 -0.37 -28.35 -5.42
C GLY A 175 0.94 -27.56 -5.36
N ALA A 176 2.06 -28.28 -5.46
CA ALA A 176 3.39 -27.70 -5.24
C ALA A 176 3.90 -26.80 -6.37
N LYS A 177 3.48 -27.03 -7.62
CA LYS A 177 3.98 -26.26 -8.78
C LYS A 177 3.61 -24.76 -8.72
N PRO A 178 2.32 -24.38 -8.54
CA PRO A 178 1.96 -22.96 -8.38
C PRO A 178 2.59 -22.33 -7.14
N PHE A 179 2.73 -23.10 -6.05
CA PHE A 179 3.37 -22.64 -4.82
C PHE A 179 4.82 -22.20 -5.06
N TRP A 180 5.63 -23.03 -5.71
CA TRP A 180 7.03 -22.69 -6.00
C TRP A 180 7.18 -21.55 -7.00
N ALA A 181 6.35 -21.49 -8.03
CA ALA A 181 6.34 -20.39 -8.98
C ALA A 181 6.05 -19.04 -8.28
N PHE A 182 5.06 -19.02 -7.39
CA PHE A 182 4.76 -17.83 -6.60
C PHE A 182 5.91 -17.50 -5.63
N SER A 183 6.47 -18.51 -4.96
CA SER A 183 7.59 -18.33 -4.02
C SER A 183 8.81 -17.69 -4.68
N ALA A 184 9.15 -18.12 -5.90
CA ALA A 184 10.24 -17.52 -6.68
C ALA A 184 9.96 -16.04 -6.98
N GLY A 185 8.74 -15.71 -7.40
CA GLY A 185 8.32 -14.32 -7.62
C GLY A 185 8.41 -13.47 -6.35
N VAL A 186 8.01 -14.03 -5.20
CA VAL A 186 8.14 -13.36 -3.89
C VAL A 186 9.59 -13.08 -3.55
N VAL A 187 10.49 -14.06 -3.72
CA VAL A 187 11.92 -13.88 -3.43
C VAL A 187 12.50 -12.76 -4.28
N VAL A 188 12.26 -12.78 -5.59
CA VAL A 188 12.74 -11.74 -6.51
C VAL A 188 12.20 -10.37 -6.10
N ASN A 189 10.89 -10.27 -5.81
CA ASN A 189 10.27 -9.01 -5.42
C ASN A 189 10.83 -8.45 -4.10
N VAL A 190 10.97 -9.30 -3.08
CA VAL A 190 11.49 -8.91 -1.76
C VAL A 190 12.95 -8.48 -1.86
N THR A 191 13.77 -9.20 -2.63
CA THR A 191 15.18 -8.86 -2.84
C THR A 191 15.34 -7.54 -3.61
N LEU A 192 14.59 -7.35 -4.69
CA LEU A 192 14.63 -6.10 -5.46
C LEU A 192 14.10 -4.92 -4.63
N GLY A 193 13.00 -5.12 -3.90
CA GLY A 193 12.47 -4.12 -2.97
C GLY A 193 13.51 -3.74 -1.92
N PHE A 194 14.25 -4.71 -1.38
CA PHE A 194 15.32 -4.45 -0.40
C PHE A 194 16.43 -3.62 -1.01
N VAL A 195 16.95 -4.01 -2.19
CA VAL A 195 18.03 -3.27 -2.86
C VAL A 195 17.60 -1.83 -3.15
N LEU A 196 16.39 -1.63 -3.67
CA LEU A 196 15.91 -0.29 -3.99
C LEU A 196 15.68 0.55 -2.72
N SER A 197 15.02 0.03 -1.71
CA SER A 197 14.69 0.80 -0.50
C SER A 197 15.87 0.99 0.45
N ALA A 198 16.65 -0.06 0.69
CA ALA A 198 17.71 -0.07 1.71
C ALA A 198 19.13 0.21 1.18
N VAL A 199 19.36 0.14 -0.14
CA VAL A 199 20.67 0.44 -0.75
C VAL A 199 20.61 1.70 -1.62
N VAL A 200 19.69 1.76 -2.59
CA VAL A 200 19.63 2.86 -3.57
C VAL A 200 19.02 4.12 -2.94
N PHE A 201 17.85 3.99 -2.32
CA PHE A 201 17.10 5.12 -1.75
C PHE A 201 17.24 5.26 -0.23
N ALA A 202 18.20 4.55 0.37
CA ALA A 202 18.39 4.51 1.83
C ALA A 202 18.47 5.92 2.44
N LYS A 203 19.23 6.82 1.81
CA LYS A 203 19.40 8.21 2.26
C LYS A 203 18.09 9.01 2.24
N TYR A 204 17.28 8.82 1.20
CA TYR A 204 15.99 9.51 1.05
C TYR A 204 15.01 9.08 2.14
N TRP A 205 14.87 7.76 2.36
CA TRP A 205 13.96 7.22 3.37
C TRP A 205 14.45 7.45 4.80
N SER A 206 15.77 7.47 5.01
CA SER A 206 16.37 7.80 6.31
C SER A 206 16.17 9.28 6.65
N ALA A 207 16.23 10.18 5.67
CA ALA A 207 15.91 11.60 5.87
C ALA A 207 14.43 11.81 6.24
N LEU A 208 13.56 10.89 5.84
CA LEU A 208 12.15 10.86 6.27
C LEU A 208 11.97 10.42 7.72
N SER A 209 13.01 9.83 8.33
CA SER A 209 13.00 9.26 9.70
C SER A 209 13.80 10.12 10.70
N GLY A 210 14.31 11.28 10.27
CA GLY A 210 15.22 12.16 11.03
C GLY A 210 14.58 13.47 11.46
#